data_AF-A0A3S4F1B7-F1
#
_entry.id   AF-A0A3S4F1B7-F1
#
_cell.length_a   1.000
_cell.length_b   1.000
_cell.length_c   1.000
_cell.angle_alpha   90.00
_cell.angle_beta   90.00
_cell.angle_gamma   90.00
#
_symmetry.space_group_name_H-M   'P 1'
#
loop_
_entity.id
_entity.type
_entity.pdbx_description
1 polymer ?
#
loop_
_entity_poly.entity_id
_entity_poly.type
_entity_poly.pdbx_seq_one_letter_code
_entity_poly.pdbx_strand_id
1 'polypeptide(L)'
;MTPPPWPWVHTYNLTIPRDVPAGNATLAWPWVNKVGNRELYMNCAPVGIPGDGGSKAALDALPDMFIANMAPRADCKTTEGVDVQYPNPGKSVDTPGSKFNPPVGNCGADAAPAIRGRCATFRG
;
A
#
# COMPACT_ATOMS: atom_id res chain seq x y z
N MET A 1 -5.50 -20.62 10.75
CA MET A 1 -5.75 -19.98 12.06
C MET A 1 -6.98 -19.11 11.89
N THR A 2 -8.14 -19.58 12.35
CA THR A 2 -9.39 -18.79 12.25
C THR A 2 -9.34 -17.69 13.31
N PRO A 3 -9.47 -16.41 12.94
CA PRO A 3 -9.47 -15.31 13.90
C PRO A 3 -10.66 -15.43 14.89
N PRO A 4 -10.50 -14.94 16.14
CA PRO A 4 -11.54 -15.00 17.16
C PRO A 4 -12.82 -14.23 16.76
N PRO A 5 -13.99 -14.62 17.29
CA PRO A 5 -15.31 -14.16 16.85
C PRO A 5 -15.70 -12.78 17.43
N TRP A 6 -14.83 -11.79 17.28
CA TRP A 6 -15.16 -10.40 17.63
C TRP A 6 -15.72 -9.67 16.40
N PRO A 7 -16.84 -8.92 16.53
CA PRO A 7 -17.58 -8.34 15.40
C PRO A 7 -16.87 -7.19 14.68
N TRP A 8 -15.59 -6.94 14.98
CA TRP A 8 -14.80 -5.81 14.48
C TRP A 8 -13.55 -6.25 13.69
N VAL A 9 -13.43 -7.53 13.33
CA VAL A 9 -12.34 -8.00 12.47
C VAL A 9 -12.64 -7.63 11.01
N HIS A 10 -12.08 -6.52 10.56
CA HIS A 10 -12.05 -6.19 9.13
C HIS A 10 -11.01 -7.11 8.46
N THR A 11 -11.51 -8.10 7.71
CA THR A 11 -10.65 -8.97 6.90
C THR A 11 -10.59 -8.40 5.50
N TYR A 12 -9.37 -8.21 5.00
CA TYR A 12 -9.13 -7.79 3.62
C TYR A 12 -8.49 -8.93 2.86
N ASN A 13 -9.04 -9.22 1.68
CA ASN A 13 -8.50 -10.24 0.80
C ASN A 13 -7.49 -9.60 -0.14
N LEU A 14 -6.33 -10.24 -0.24
CA LEU A 14 -5.24 -9.79 -1.06
C LEU A 14 -4.87 -10.86 -2.07
N THR A 15 -4.75 -10.48 -3.33
CA THR A 15 -4.23 -11.37 -4.38
C THR A 15 -2.81 -10.98 -4.75
N ILE A 16 -1.88 -11.92 -4.60
CA ILE A 16 -0.50 -11.78 -5.09
C ILE A 16 -0.52 -12.05 -6.61
N PRO A 17 -0.08 -11.10 -7.46
CA PRO A 17 0.03 -11.29 -8.90
C PRO A 17 0.91 -12.50 -9.22
N ARG A 18 0.59 -13.23 -10.28
CA ARG A 18 1.37 -14.43 -10.64
C ARG A 18 2.68 -14.11 -11.36
N ASP A 19 2.84 -12.88 -11.81
CA ASP A 19 4.00 -12.38 -12.55
C ASP A 19 5.12 -11.83 -11.64
N VAL A 20 4.91 -11.76 -10.31
CA VAL A 20 6.00 -11.44 -9.38
C VAL A 20 6.90 -12.66 -9.11
N PRO A 21 8.19 -12.47 -8.83
CA PRO A 21 9.09 -13.59 -8.57
C PRO A 21 8.68 -14.36 -7.31
N ALA A 22 8.78 -15.68 -7.38
CA ALA A 22 8.58 -16.55 -6.22
C ALA A 22 9.75 -16.40 -5.23
N GLY A 23 9.49 -16.74 -3.96
CA GLY A 23 10.48 -16.70 -2.88
C GLY A 23 10.08 -15.79 -1.72
N ASN A 24 11.06 -15.42 -0.88
CA ASN A 24 10.83 -14.65 0.32
C ASN A 24 10.70 -13.16 0.01
N ALA A 25 9.61 -12.54 0.48
CA ALA A 25 9.35 -11.12 0.38
C ALA A 25 8.86 -10.55 1.72
N THR A 26 8.83 -9.23 1.82
CA THR A 26 8.12 -8.53 2.89
C THR A 26 6.83 -7.96 2.34
N LEU A 27 5.73 -8.15 3.05
CA LEU A 27 4.45 -7.50 2.82
C LEU A 27 4.41 -6.24 3.67
N ALA A 28 4.19 -5.07 3.06
CA ALA A 28 3.85 -3.85 3.79
C ALA A 28 2.33 -3.62 3.76
N TRP A 29 1.76 -3.34 4.94
CA TRP A 29 0.40 -2.86 5.11
C TRP A 29 0.42 -1.41 5.62
N PRO A 30 0.38 -0.42 4.71
CA PRO A 30 0.25 0.97 5.08
C PRO A 30 -1.21 1.40 5.25
N TRP A 31 -1.47 2.26 6.24
CA TRP A 31 -2.77 2.89 6.47
C TRP A 31 -2.59 4.40 6.69
N VAL A 32 -3.23 5.19 5.83
CA VAL A 32 -3.36 6.64 6.03
C VAL A 32 -4.73 6.91 6.65
N ASN A 33 -4.73 7.50 7.84
CA ASN A 33 -5.94 7.65 8.62
C ASN A 33 -6.88 8.72 8.03
N LYS A 34 -8.18 8.43 8.07
CA LYS A 34 -9.22 9.37 7.63
C LYS A 34 -9.39 10.53 8.61
N VAL A 35 -9.46 10.24 9.91
CA VAL A 35 -9.78 11.19 10.98
C VAL A 35 -8.63 11.24 11.99
N GLY A 36 -8.34 12.43 12.52
CA GLY A 36 -7.27 12.68 13.50
C GLY A 36 -6.03 13.36 12.92
N ASN A 37 -4.89 13.20 13.59
CA ASN A 37 -3.62 13.73 13.08
C ASN A 37 -3.25 13.09 11.75
N ARG A 38 -2.62 13.83 10.84
CA ARG A 38 -2.27 13.31 9.52
C ARG A 38 -1.09 12.35 9.66
N GLU A 39 -1.37 11.05 9.63
CA GLU A 39 -0.41 10.00 9.96
C GLU A 39 -0.41 8.90 8.90
N LEU A 40 0.73 8.22 8.80
CA LEU A 40 0.90 7.02 8.01
C LEU A 40 1.35 5.92 8.96
N TYR A 41 0.50 4.92 9.13
CA TYR A 41 0.78 3.70 9.87
C TYR A 41 1.30 2.65 8.90
N MET A 42 2.26 1.82 9.32
CA MET A 42 2.78 0.74 8.48
C MET A 42 3.13 -0.48 9.34
N ASN A 43 2.57 -1.63 8.99
CA ASN A 43 3.02 -2.92 9.51
C ASN A 43 3.75 -3.72 8.41
N CYS A 44 4.75 -4.51 8.78
CA CYS A 44 5.50 -5.35 7.86
C CYS A 44 5.40 -6.82 8.28
N ALA A 45 5.19 -7.73 7.33
CA ALA A 45 5.13 -9.17 7.57
C ALA A 45 6.04 -9.93 6.60
N PRO A 46 6.78 -10.96 7.05
CA PRO A 46 7.48 -11.86 6.13
C PRO A 46 6.47 -12.76 5.41
N VAL A 47 6.61 -12.89 4.09
CA VAL A 47 5.76 -13.75 3.26
C VAL A 47 6.60 -14.60 2.32
N GLY A 48 6.19 -15.86 2.13
CA GLY A 48 6.72 -16.74 1.10
C GLY A 48 5.77 -16.74 -0.09
N ILE A 49 6.23 -16.29 -1.25
CA ILE A 49 5.47 -16.30 -2.50
C ILE A 49 5.67 -17.69 -3.16
N PRO A 50 4.62 -18.52 -3.24
CA PRO A 50 4.71 -19.85 -3.82
C PRO A 50 4.69 -19.82 -5.35
N GLY A 51 5.15 -20.90 -5.99
CA GLY A 51 5.01 -21.16 -7.43
C GLY A 51 6.30 -21.00 -8.23
N ASP A 52 6.15 -21.05 -9.55
CA ASP A 52 7.25 -21.20 -10.52
C ASP A 52 7.87 -19.84 -10.92
N GLY A 53 7.36 -18.77 -10.31
CA GLY A 53 7.88 -17.41 -10.39
C GLY A 53 7.51 -16.64 -11.66
N GLY A 54 7.43 -15.32 -11.52
CA GLY A 54 7.58 -14.38 -12.63
C GLY A 54 8.90 -13.62 -12.56
N SER A 55 8.94 -12.40 -13.11
CA SER A 55 10.19 -11.67 -13.28
C SER A 55 10.35 -10.54 -12.27
N LYS A 56 11.59 -10.24 -11.86
CA LYS A 56 11.89 -9.03 -11.10
C LYS A 56 11.41 -7.76 -11.82
N ALA A 57 11.42 -7.75 -13.15
CA ALA A 57 10.91 -6.63 -13.94
C ALA A 57 9.41 -6.39 -13.75
N ALA A 58 8.60 -7.45 -13.57
CA ALA A 58 7.18 -7.31 -13.28
C ALA A 58 6.94 -6.70 -11.89
N LEU A 59 7.75 -7.10 -10.89
CA LEU A 59 7.73 -6.48 -9.56
C LEU A 59 8.17 -5.01 -9.62
N ASP A 60 9.24 -4.70 -10.35
CA ASP A 60 9.78 -3.35 -10.49
C ASP A 60 8.88 -2.44 -11.35
N ALA A 61 7.94 -3.00 -12.12
CA ALA A 61 6.93 -2.27 -12.87
C ALA A 61 5.68 -1.93 -12.04
N LEU A 62 5.55 -2.47 -10.83
CA LEU A 62 4.49 -2.08 -9.91
C LEU A 62 4.73 -0.65 -9.39
N PRO A 63 3.67 0.12 -9.13
CA PRO A 63 3.83 1.43 -8.53
C PRO A 63 4.55 1.38 -7.18
N ASP A 64 5.33 2.42 -6.92
CA ASP A 64 5.91 2.64 -5.61
C ASP A 64 4.82 2.84 -4.55
N MET A 65 5.11 2.40 -3.33
CA MET A 65 4.24 2.61 -2.19
C MET A 65 4.05 4.11 -1.93
N PHE A 66 2.79 4.52 -1.79
CA PHE A 66 2.45 5.89 -1.41
C PHE A 66 2.91 6.19 0.02
N ILE A 67 3.66 7.29 0.18
CA ILE A 67 4.10 7.83 1.46
C ILE A 67 3.65 9.28 1.53
N ALA A 68 3.01 9.66 2.63
CA ALA A 68 2.55 11.01 2.89
C ALA A 68 2.65 11.34 4.38
N ASN A 69 2.60 12.63 4.69
CA ASN A 69 2.59 13.20 6.05
C ASN A 69 3.85 12.94 6.89
N MET A 70 4.86 12.25 6.35
CA MET A 70 6.11 11.94 7.04
C MET A 70 7.31 12.04 6.09
N ALA A 71 8.52 12.20 6.64
CA ALA A 71 9.74 12.12 5.85
C ALA A 71 9.88 10.74 5.18
N PRO A 72 10.37 10.66 3.93
CA PRO A 72 10.92 11.76 3.12
C PRO A 72 9.87 12.55 2.31
N ARG A 73 8.57 12.26 2.44
CA ARG A 73 7.46 12.92 1.74
C ARG A 73 6.65 13.82 2.67
N ALA A 74 7.35 14.66 3.43
CA ALA A 74 6.71 15.57 4.38
C ALA A 74 5.88 16.64 3.67
N ASP A 75 6.19 16.92 2.41
CA ASP A 75 5.52 17.84 1.49
C ASP A 75 4.31 17.23 0.76
N CYS A 76 4.14 15.90 0.79
CA CYS A 76 2.90 15.26 0.39
C CYS A 76 1.94 15.17 1.57
N LYS A 77 0.84 15.94 1.52
CA LYS A 77 -0.13 16.07 2.60
C LYS A 77 -1.47 15.44 2.25
N THR A 78 -2.08 14.76 3.22
CA THR A 78 -3.46 14.26 3.07
C THR A 78 -4.46 15.13 3.81
N THR A 79 -5.70 15.15 3.31
CA THR A 79 -6.78 15.97 3.89
C THR A 79 -7.52 15.18 4.96
N GLU A 80 -7.90 15.83 6.06
CA GLU A 80 -8.73 15.22 7.11
C GLU A 80 -10.19 15.03 6.70
N GLY A 81 -10.81 13.96 7.21
CA GLY A 81 -12.23 13.67 7.03
C GLY A 81 -12.58 12.94 5.73
N VAL A 82 -11.59 12.64 4.90
CA VAL A 82 -11.75 12.03 3.58
C VAL A 82 -10.77 10.86 3.41
N ASP A 83 -11.17 9.90 2.58
CA ASP A 83 -10.33 8.78 2.19
C ASP A 83 -9.32 9.27 1.13
N VAL A 84 -8.07 8.82 1.20
CA VAL A 84 -7.04 9.29 0.28
C VAL A 84 -7.23 8.64 -1.09
N GLN A 85 -7.28 9.45 -2.14
CA GLN A 85 -7.17 8.98 -3.52
C GLN A 85 -5.70 8.85 -3.88
N TYR A 86 -5.21 7.61 -3.95
CA TYR A 86 -3.80 7.32 -4.20
C TYR A 86 -3.45 7.75 -5.63
N PRO A 87 -2.36 8.52 -5.85
CA PRO A 87 -1.98 8.96 -7.19
C PRO A 87 -1.68 7.80 -8.13
N ASN A 88 -1.00 6.76 -7.62
CA ASN A 88 -0.62 5.57 -8.37
C ASN A 88 -1.11 4.30 -7.62
N PRO A 89 -2.40 3.95 -7.70
CA PRO A 89 -2.98 2.86 -6.90
C PRO A 89 -2.68 1.46 -7.46
N GLY A 90 -2.09 1.38 -8.65
CA GLY A 90 -1.90 0.12 -9.38
C GLY A 90 -3.19 -0.40 -10.01
N LYS A 91 -3.21 -1.70 -10.32
CA LYS A 91 -4.32 -2.35 -11.05
C LYS A 91 -5.35 -3.04 -10.13
N SER A 92 -5.02 -3.25 -8.86
CA SER A 92 -5.89 -3.92 -7.89
C SER A 92 -6.33 -2.90 -6.84
N VAL A 93 -7.56 -2.41 -6.96
CA VAL A 93 -8.07 -1.29 -6.16
C VAL A 93 -9.48 -1.59 -5.68
N ASP A 94 -9.66 -1.58 -4.37
CA ASP A 94 -10.98 -1.58 -3.72
C ASP A 94 -11.30 -0.17 -3.21
N THR A 95 -12.55 0.26 -3.36
CA THR A 95 -13.04 1.58 -2.92
C THR A 95 -14.25 1.43 -2.00
N PRO A 96 -14.07 0.96 -0.75
CA PRO A 96 -15.17 0.76 0.19
C PRO A 96 -15.75 2.08 0.76
N GLY A 97 -15.09 3.22 0.50
CA GLY A 97 -15.52 4.55 0.93
C GLY A 97 -16.36 5.32 -0.10
N SER A 98 -16.79 6.53 0.25
CA SER A 98 -17.63 7.39 -0.59
C SER A 98 -17.14 8.84 -0.72
N LYS A 99 -16.10 9.23 0.01
CA LYS A 99 -15.52 10.57 -0.01
C LYS A 99 -14.02 10.47 -0.17
N PHE A 100 -13.53 10.79 -1.36
CA PHE A 100 -12.12 10.70 -1.70
C PHE A 100 -11.57 12.07 -2.07
N ASN A 101 -10.35 12.38 -1.64
CA ASN A 101 -9.59 13.51 -2.15
C ASN A 101 -8.16 13.09 -2.52
N PRO A 102 -7.58 13.66 -3.58
CA PRO A 102 -6.16 13.49 -3.86
C PRO A 102 -5.30 14.15 -2.76
N PRO A 103 -4.11 13.63 -2.50
CA PRO A 103 -3.16 14.31 -1.63
C PRO A 103 -2.61 15.57 -2.33
N VAL A 104 -2.14 16.52 -1.53
CA VAL A 104 -1.66 17.83 -1.99
C VAL A 104 -0.14 17.92 -1.80
N GLY A 105 0.56 18.45 -2.81
CA GLY A 105 2.01 18.60 -2.82
C GLY A 105 2.72 17.58 -3.71
N ASN A 106 4.01 17.32 -3.45
CA ASN A 106 4.79 16.40 -4.26
C ASN A 106 4.57 14.94 -3.83
N CYS A 107 3.53 14.33 -4.38
CA CYS A 107 3.06 13.01 -3.97
C CYS A 107 3.51 11.86 -4.89
N GLY A 108 4.60 12.06 -5.63
CA GLY A 108 5.25 10.98 -6.39
C GLY A 108 4.40 10.43 -7.54
N ALA A 109 3.72 11.31 -8.29
CA ALA A 109 3.17 10.93 -9.59
C ALA A 109 4.30 10.43 -10.53
N ASP A 110 5.51 10.96 -10.36
CA ASP A 110 6.71 10.60 -11.10
C ASP A 110 7.79 10.05 -10.17
N ALA A 111 8.45 8.98 -10.64
CA ALA A 111 9.58 8.27 -10.07
C ALA A 111 10.51 9.10 -9.17
N ALA A 112 10.15 9.27 -7.91
CA ALA A 112 11.14 9.51 -6.88
C ALA A 112 11.87 8.18 -6.64
N PRO A 113 13.15 8.17 -6.24
CA PRO A 113 13.84 6.92 -5.98
C PRO A 113 13.02 6.14 -4.97
N ALA A 114 12.48 5.00 -5.43
CA ALA A 114 11.79 4.04 -4.60
C ALA A 114 12.52 3.97 -3.27
N ILE A 115 11.81 4.02 -2.15
CA ILE A 115 12.35 3.36 -0.97
C ILE A 115 12.43 1.90 -1.41
N ARG A 116 13.60 1.49 -1.91
CA ARG A 116 13.94 0.12 -2.33
C ARG A 116 14.06 -0.77 -1.09
N GLY A 117 13.07 -0.68 -0.19
CA GLY A 117 12.75 -1.73 0.75
C GLY A 117 12.00 -2.80 -0.03
N ARG A 118 12.34 -4.06 0.18
CA ARG A 118 11.75 -5.25 -0.44
C ARG A 118 10.30 -5.48 0.03
N CYS A 119 9.45 -4.46 -0.04
CA CYS A 119 8.05 -4.54 0.31
C CYS A 119 7.20 -4.58 -0.96
N ALA A 120 6.63 -5.74 -1.25
CA ALA A 120 5.52 -5.82 -2.19
C ALA A 120 4.32 -5.17 -1.51
N THR A 121 3.81 -4.12 -2.14
CA THR A 121 2.66 -3.38 -1.61
C THR A 121 1.41 -4.07 -2.10
N PHE A 122 0.56 -4.38 -1.16
CA PHE A 122 -0.54 -5.28 -1.37
C PHE A 122 -1.69 -4.70 -0.55
N ARG A 123 -2.65 -4.12 -1.27
CA ARG A 123 -3.69 -3.29 -0.70
C ARG A 123 -4.99 -4.07 -0.65
N GLY A 124 -5.65 -4.00 0.50
CA GLY A 124 -7.06 -4.29 0.70
C GLY A 124 -7.82 -3.02 1.01
#